data_AF-A0A370LUL7-F1
#
_entry.id   AF-A0A370LUL7-F1
#
_cell.length_a   1.000
_cell.length_b   1.000
_cell.length_c   1.000
_cell.angle_alpha   90.00
_cell.angle_beta   90.00
_cell.angle_gamma   90.00
#
_symmetry.space_group_name_H-M   'P 1'
#
loop_
_entity.id
_entity.type
_entity.pdbx_description
1 polymer ?
#
loop_
_entity_poly.entity_id
_entity_poly.type
_entity_poly.pdbx_seq_one_letter_code
_entity_poly.pdbx_strand_id
1 'polypeptide(L)'
;MVFQYFVETASFADFARYVCALREHPLRVYQFSYKKKNIFSTRKILSKSILHFFTVSEKDGRYISYDPLGGKETFSIVNEITRAGNYAPIVELDSLPFPIKLTKTIKDKFKPIKVHELGDLARLTYDPEWPEDYEFTLLAFPKKKKWYIGYITKFDLDDTFFCFNYVEQDDEPPAPFLKYSGHKGGKAEFTNKFQHGYPYLPVVKLKAAHPIFGLK
;
A
#
# COMPACT_ATOMS: atom_id res chain seq x y z
N MET A 1 1.31 -1.90 -25.37
CA MET A 1 0.19 -2.73 -24.85
C MET A 1 0.30 -2.79 -23.33
N VAL A 2 -0.79 -2.55 -22.59
CA VAL A 2 -0.78 -2.40 -21.11
C VAL A 2 -1.36 -3.63 -20.43
N PHE A 3 -0.64 -4.20 -19.45
CA PHE A 3 -1.11 -5.31 -18.60
C PHE A 3 -1.67 -4.78 -17.28
N GLN A 4 -2.63 -5.48 -16.66
CA GLN A 4 -3.23 -5.07 -15.39
C GLN A 4 -3.20 -6.23 -14.38
N TYR A 5 -2.66 -5.96 -13.19
CA TYR A 5 -2.55 -6.92 -12.10
C TYR A 5 -3.34 -6.43 -10.89
N PHE A 6 -3.99 -7.34 -10.16
CA PHE A 6 -4.91 -6.99 -9.07
C PHE A 6 -4.49 -7.69 -7.79
N VAL A 7 -4.26 -6.90 -6.74
CA VAL A 7 -3.82 -7.36 -5.43
C VAL A 7 -4.84 -6.91 -4.39
N GLU A 8 -5.48 -7.88 -3.75
CA GLU A 8 -6.52 -7.63 -2.76
C GLU A 8 -5.88 -7.28 -1.41
N THR A 9 -6.30 -6.17 -0.83
CA THR A 9 -6.02 -5.81 0.56
C THR A 9 -6.74 -6.78 1.51
N ALA A 10 -6.21 -6.97 2.73
CA ALA A 10 -6.79 -7.92 3.68
C ALA A 10 -8.16 -7.47 4.20
N SER A 11 -8.39 -6.15 4.23
CA SER A 11 -9.66 -5.56 4.66
C SER A 11 -9.87 -4.17 4.05
N PHE A 12 -11.09 -3.64 4.17
CA PHE A 12 -11.37 -2.24 3.84
C PHE A 12 -10.55 -1.26 4.70
N ALA A 13 -10.23 -1.62 5.95
CA ALA A 13 -9.38 -0.81 6.83
C ALA A 13 -7.97 -0.67 6.24
N ASP A 14 -7.38 -1.78 5.77
CA ASP A 14 -6.07 -1.78 5.12
C ASP A 14 -6.09 -0.97 3.83
N PHE A 15 -7.18 -1.04 3.05
CA PHE A 15 -7.34 -0.22 1.86
C PHE A 15 -7.45 1.27 2.19
N ALA A 16 -8.28 1.65 3.17
CA ALA A 16 -8.43 3.03 3.62
C ALA A 16 -7.09 3.60 4.12
N ARG A 17 -6.34 2.80 4.90
CA ARG A 17 -4.98 3.15 5.31
C ARG A 17 -4.05 3.37 4.11
N TYR A 18 -4.08 2.47 3.12
CA TYR A 18 -3.23 2.58 1.92
C TYR A 18 -3.44 3.89 1.15
N VAL A 19 -4.69 4.31 1.02
CA VAL A 19 -5.06 5.49 0.21
C VAL A 19 -5.01 6.80 0.99
N CYS A 20 -5.11 6.80 2.32
CA CYS A 20 -5.20 8.03 3.11
C CYS A 20 -4.10 8.26 4.15
N ALA A 21 -3.55 7.20 4.76
CA ALA A 21 -2.76 7.37 5.99
C ALA A 21 -1.41 8.06 5.74
N LEU A 22 -1.14 9.13 6.50
CA LEU A 22 0.14 9.85 6.50
C LEU A 22 0.57 10.31 5.09
N ARG A 23 -0.40 10.68 4.25
CA ARG A 23 -0.16 11.26 2.93
C ARG A 23 -0.53 12.73 2.96
N GLU A 24 0.31 13.57 2.35
CA GLU A 24 -0.06 14.96 2.07
C GLU A 24 -1.25 15.03 1.11
N HIS A 25 -1.27 14.13 0.12
CA HIS A 25 -2.36 13.98 -0.84
C HIS A 25 -2.88 12.54 -0.84
N PRO A 26 -4.09 12.29 -0.30
CA PRO A 26 -4.73 10.99 -0.40
C PRO A 26 -4.86 10.51 -1.86
N LEU A 27 -4.65 9.21 -2.07
CA LEU A 27 -4.69 8.61 -3.39
C LEU A 27 -6.11 8.63 -3.97
N ARG A 28 -6.19 8.77 -5.29
CA ARG A 28 -7.46 8.59 -6.02
C ARG A 28 -7.89 7.13 -5.96
N VAL A 29 -9.17 6.93 -5.67
CA VAL A 29 -9.85 5.64 -5.69
C VAL A 29 -10.75 5.57 -6.91
N TYR A 30 -10.75 4.43 -7.59
CA TYR A 30 -11.60 4.12 -8.72
C TYR A 30 -12.59 3.04 -8.32
N GLN A 31 -13.87 3.27 -8.60
CA GLN A 31 -14.94 2.31 -8.39
C GLN A 31 -15.36 1.72 -9.74
N PHE A 32 -15.37 0.39 -9.86
CA PHE A 32 -15.84 -0.33 -11.06
C PHE A 32 -16.08 -1.81 -10.77
N SER A 33 -16.79 -2.49 -11.69
CA SER A 33 -17.02 -3.93 -11.60
C SER A 33 -15.79 -4.75 -12.04
N TYR A 34 -15.32 -5.63 -11.17
CA TYR A 34 -14.26 -6.59 -11.44
C TYR A 34 -14.69 -7.99 -11.00
N LYS A 35 -14.65 -8.97 -11.93
CA LYS A 35 -15.11 -10.35 -11.68
C LYS A 35 -16.52 -10.41 -11.07
N LYS A 36 -17.44 -9.59 -11.59
CA LYS A 36 -18.84 -9.44 -11.13
C LYS A 36 -19.00 -8.91 -9.70
N LYS A 37 -17.95 -8.32 -9.11
CA LYS A 37 -18.02 -7.64 -7.82
C LYS A 37 -17.68 -6.18 -8.02
N ASN A 38 -18.40 -5.29 -7.33
CA ASN A 38 -17.98 -3.90 -7.24
C ASN A 38 -16.71 -3.82 -6.39
N ILE A 39 -15.70 -3.06 -6.84
CA ILE A 39 -14.45 -2.91 -6.11
C ILE A 39 -14.06 -1.45 -6.00
N PHE A 40 -13.35 -1.11 -4.93
CA PHE A 40 -12.52 0.08 -4.87
C PHE A 40 -11.09 -0.29 -5.22
N SER A 41 -10.48 0.48 -6.11
CA SER A 41 -9.12 0.24 -6.57
C SER A 41 -8.33 1.54 -6.70
N THR A 42 -7.09 1.52 -6.27
CA THR A 42 -6.11 2.55 -6.65
C THR A 42 -4.99 1.92 -7.49
N ARG A 43 -4.31 2.73 -8.30
CA ARG A 43 -3.39 2.28 -9.34
C ARG A 43 -1.96 2.72 -9.03
N LYS A 44 -1.00 1.82 -9.17
CA LYS A 44 0.42 2.12 -9.31
C LYS A 44 0.84 1.83 -10.74
N ILE A 45 1.33 2.85 -11.44
CA ILE A 45 1.82 2.72 -12.82
C ILE A 45 3.22 2.12 -12.78
N LEU A 46 3.41 1.01 -13.48
CA LEU A 46 4.70 0.36 -13.69
C LEU A 46 5.15 0.59 -15.15
N SER A 47 6.33 0.11 -15.51
CA SER A 47 6.94 0.33 -16.84
C SER A 47 6.09 -0.22 -18.00
N LYS A 48 5.48 -1.39 -17.84
CA LYS A 48 4.76 -2.13 -18.89
C LYS A 48 3.37 -2.60 -18.42
N SER A 49 2.96 -2.20 -17.22
CA SER A 49 1.74 -2.68 -16.58
C SER A 49 1.20 -1.69 -15.54
N ILE A 50 -0.03 -1.93 -15.09
CA ILE A 50 -0.68 -1.21 -13.99
C ILE A 50 -0.95 -2.22 -12.88
N LEU A 51 -0.47 -1.90 -11.68
CA LEU A 51 -0.78 -2.65 -10.47
C LEU A 51 -1.95 -1.98 -9.74
N HIS A 52 -3.01 -2.74 -9.54
CA HIS A 52 -4.19 -2.34 -8.78
C HIS A 52 -4.09 -2.93 -7.38
N PHE A 53 -4.06 -2.07 -6.37
CA PHE A 53 -4.46 -2.47 -5.02
C PHE A 53 -5.95 -2.27 -4.91
N PHE A 54 -6.68 -3.24 -4.36
CA PHE A 54 -8.13 -3.18 -4.31
C PHE A 54 -8.73 -3.81 -3.05
N THR A 55 -9.98 -3.45 -2.78
CA THR A 55 -10.88 -4.12 -1.84
C THR A 55 -12.25 -4.27 -2.50
N VAL A 56 -13.01 -5.28 -2.10
CA VAL A 56 -14.43 -5.35 -2.49
C VAL A 56 -15.16 -4.16 -1.87
N SER A 57 -15.98 -3.47 -2.68
CA SER A 57 -16.84 -2.39 -2.22
C SER A 57 -18.21 -2.96 -1.87
N GLU A 58 -18.67 -2.68 -0.66
CA GLU A 58 -20.02 -3.04 -0.18
C GLU A 58 -20.96 -1.83 -0.11
N LYS A 59 -20.42 -0.61 -0.25
CA LYS A 59 -21.15 0.64 -0.09
C LYS A 59 -20.64 1.68 -1.06
N ASP A 60 -21.54 2.54 -1.53
CA ASP A 60 -21.21 3.64 -2.42
C ASP A 60 -20.95 4.94 -1.65
N GLY A 61 -20.23 5.86 -2.28
CA GLY A 61 -20.00 7.20 -1.77
C GLY A 61 -19.01 7.98 -2.64
N ARG A 62 -18.68 9.21 -2.22
CA ARG A 62 -17.78 10.10 -2.97
C ARG A 62 -16.36 10.13 -2.44
N TYR A 63 -16.16 9.77 -1.17
CA TYR A 63 -14.85 9.80 -0.51
C TYR A 63 -14.70 8.63 0.45
N ILE A 64 -13.47 8.15 0.61
CA ILE A 64 -13.05 7.34 1.76
C ILE A 64 -12.41 8.29 2.78
N SER A 65 -13.03 8.43 3.94
CA SER A 65 -12.43 9.15 5.07
C SER A 65 -11.56 8.22 5.90
N TYR A 66 -10.48 8.76 6.44
CA TYR A 66 -9.58 8.05 7.33
C TYR A 66 -8.99 9.00 8.37
N ASP A 67 -9.03 8.57 9.62
CA ASP A 67 -8.49 9.31 10.74
C ASP A 67 -7.86 8.35 11.77
N PRO A 68 -6.55 8.46 12.02
CA PRO A 68 -5.84 7.65 13.01
C PRO A 68 -5.81 8.25 14.44
N LEU A 69 -6.60 9.30 14.73
CA LEU A 69 -6.62 10.02 16.01
C LEU A 69 -6.75 9.11 17.24
N GLY A 70 -6.06 9.47 18.33
CA GLY A 70 -6.14 8.79 19.64
C GLY A 70 -5.62 7.35 19.65
N GLY A 71 -4.95 6.92 18.57
CA GLY A 71 -4.43 5.58 18.40
C GLY A 71 -5.47 4.51 18.08
N LYS A 72 -6.64 4.95 17.59
CA LYS A 72 -7.65 4.09 17.01
C LYS A 72 -7.97 4.60 15.60
N GLU A 73 -7.76 3.76 14.61
CA GLU A 73 -8.15 4.09 13.25
C GLU A 73 -9.67 4.13 13.12
N THR A 74 -10.18 5.20 12.54
CA THR A 74 -11.55 5.32 12.08
C THR A 74 -11.55 5.57 10.58
N PHE A 75 -12.46 4.91 9.87
CA PHE A 75 -12.57 5.01 8.42
C PHE A 75 -14.00 4.79 8.00
N SER A 76 -14.45 5.49 6.96
CA SER A 76 -15.81 5.36 6.45
C SER A 76 -15.90 5.81 4.99
N ILE A 77 -16.98 5.42 4.34
CA ILE A 77 -17.33 5.91 3.01
C ILE A 77 -18.36 7.02 3.21
N VAL A 78 -18.09 8.20 2.67
CA VAL A 78 -18.90 9.42 2.88
C VAL A 78 -19.19 10.13 1.58
N ASN A 79 -20.27 10.91 1.55
CA ASN A 79 -20.67 11.71 0.40
C ASN A 79 -20.11 13.14 0.42
N GLU A 80 -19.68 13.61 1.60
CA GLU A 80 -19.28 14.98 1.84
C GLU A 80 -18.12 15.06 2.84
N ILE A 81 -17.33 16.12 2.71
CA ILE A 81 -16.22 16.44 3.62
C ILE A 81 -16.75 17.47 4.63
N THR A 82 -17.00 17.02 5.86
CA THR A 82 -17.59 17.85 6.92
C THR A 82 -16.57 18.32 7.96
N ARG A 83 -15.34 17.79 7.92
CA ARG A 83 -14.27 18.04 8.90
C ARG A 83 -12.92 18.03 8.20
N ALA A 84 -11.93 18.68 8.78
CA ALA A 84 -10.54 18.48 8.37
C ALA A 84 -10.12 17.03 8.65
N GLY A 85 -9.43 16.40 7.71
CA GLY A 85 -9.03 14.99 7.79
C GLY A 85 -8.51 14.49 6.44
N ASN A 86 -8.20 13.19 6.36
CA ASN A 86 -7.72 12.58 5.12
C ASN A 86 -8.88 11.94 4.36
N TYR A 87 -9.12 12.42 3.14
CA TYR A 87 -10.21 11.96 2.28
C TYR A 87 -9.68 11.58 0.90
N ALA A 88 -9.76 10.30 0.57
CA ALA A 88 -9.44 9.80 -0.77
C ALA A 88 -10.68 9.93 -1.68
N PRO A 89 -10.61 10.67 -2.80
CA PRO A 89 -11.76 10.84 -3.69
C PRO A 89 -12.04 9.54 -4.47
N ILE A 90 -13.32 9.20 -4.57
CA ILE A 90 -13.82 8.06 -5.33
C ILE A 90 -14.30 8.55 -6.69
N VAL A 91 -13.78 7.94 -7.75
CA VAL A 91 -14.20 8.15 -9.14
C VAL A 91 -14.84 6.88 -9.66
N GLU A 92 -16.13 6.93 -9.93
CA GLU A 92 -16.85 5.83 -10.57
C GLU A 92 -16.52 5.76 -12.06
N LEU A 93 -16.26 4.55 -12.55
CA LEU A 93 -15.91 4.30 -13.94
C LEU A 93 -16.89 3.31 -14.57
N ASP A 94 -17.47 3.69 -15.69
CA ASP A 94 -18.28 2.77 -16.52
C ASP A 94 -17.42 1.61 -17.08
N SER A 95 -16.16 1.91 -17.40
CA SER A 95 -15.21 0.92 -17.90
C SER A 95 -13.76 1.32 -17.64
N LEU A 96 -12.87 0.33 -17.64
CA LEU A 96 -11.43 0.57 -17.55
C LEU A 96 -10.89 1.03 -18.91
N PRO A 97 -9.91 1.97 -18.93
CA PRO A 97 -9.32 2.48 -20.17
C PRO A 97 -8.53 1.40 -20.93
N PHE A 98 -8.11 0.33 -20.25
CA PHE A 98 -7.42 -0.81 -20.84
C PHE A 98 -8.15 -2.10 -20.48
N PRO A 99 -8.21 -3.09 -21.38
CA PRO A 99 -8.82 -4.38 -21.07
C PRO A 99 -7.99 -5.17 -20.05
N ILE A 100 -8.65 -5.96 -19.21
CA ILE A 100 -7.99 -6.89 -18.29
C ILE A 100 -7.60 -8.15 -19.07
N LYS A 101 -6.30 -8.41 -19.18
CA LYS A 101 -5.77 -9.59 -19.90
C LYS A 101 -5.14 -10.59 -18.93
N LEU A 102 -5.49 -11.86 -19.09
CA LEU A 102 -4.81 -12.97 -18.42
C LEU A 102 -3.53 -13.31 -19.19
N THR A 103 -2.39 -13.29 -18.51
CA THR A 103 -1.10 -13.71 -19.08
C THR A 103 -0.43 -14.68 -18.11
N LYS A 104 0.23 -15.71 -18.66
CA LYS A 104 1.05 -16.66 -17.86
C LYS A 104 2.30 -15.98 -17.29
N THR A 105 2.82 -14.97 -17.99
CA THR A 105 4.02 -14.23 -17.58
C THR A 105 3.63 -12.86 -17.04
N ILE A 106 4.06 -12.55 -15.82
CA ILE A 106 3.86 -11.25 -15.18
C ILE A 106 4.93 -10.28 -15.68
N LYS A 107 4.50 -9.21 -16.36
CA LYS A 107 5.31 -8.06 -16.72
C LYS A 107 5.57 -7.23 -15.47
N ASP A 108 6.75 -6.58 -15.43
CA ASP A 108 7.20 -5.78 -14.28
C ASP A 108 7.16 -6.52 -12.94
N LYS A 109 7.33 -7.85 -12.98
CA LYS A 109 7.48 -8.66 -11.76
C LYS A 109 8.64 -8.09 -10.94
N PHE A 110 8.38 -7.80 -9.68
CA PHE A 110 9.36 -7.15 -8.80
C PHE A 110 10.53 -8.07 -8.54
N LYS A 111 11.73 -7.47 -8.41
CA LYS A 111 12.93 -8.17 -7.95
C LYS A 111 12.90 -8.20 -6.41
N PRO A 112 12.79 -9.37 -5.76
CA PRO A 112 12.73 -9.43 -4.30
C PRO A 112 14.13 -9.22 -3.72
N ILE A 113 14.25 -8.35 -2.72
CA ILE A 113 15.51 -8.08 -2.01
C ILE A 113 15.24 -8.25 -0.52
N LYS A 114 15.91 -9.22 0.11
CA LYS A 114 15.78 -9.42 1.56
C LYS A 114 16.64 -8.39 2.29
N VAL A 115 16.04 -7.63 3.20
CA VAL A 115 16.76 -6.73 4.12
C VAL A 115 16.82 -7.35 5.52
N HIS A 116 17.74 -6.87 6.35
CA HIS A 116 18.10 -7.56 7.59
C HIS A 116 17.03 -7.40 8.68
N GLU A 117 16.55 -6.18 8.92
CA GLU A 117 15.51 -5.91 9.92
C GLU A 117 14.53 -4.79 9.53
N LEU A 118 13.45 -4.64 10.31
CA LEU A 118 12.42 -3.60 10.10
C LEU A 118 13.01 -2.18 10.10
N GLY A 119 14.07 -1.95 10.88
CA GLY A 119 14.77 -0.67 10.92
C GLY A 119 15.50 -0.34 9.61
N ASP A 120 16.03 -1.33 8.89
CA ASP A 120 16.60 -1.12 7.55
C ASP A 120 15.48 -0.85 6.53
N LEU A 121 14.39 -1.61 6.61
CA LEU A 121 13.25 -1.43 5.72
C LEU A 121 12.65 -0.02 5.88
N ALA A 122 12.55 0.48 7.12
CA ALA A 122 12.09 1.83 7.39
C ALA A 122 13.06 2.91 6.89
N ARG A 123 14.36 2.65 6.86
CA ARG A 123 15.35 3.58 6.28
C ARG A 123 15.26 3.66 4.77
N LEU A 124 14.81 2.61 4.08
CA LEU A 124 14.61 2.63 2.63
C LEU A 124 13.47 3.54 2.17
N THR A 125 12.57 3.96 3.07
CA THR A 125 11.50 4.91 2.71
C THR A 125 11.99 6.36 2.69
N TYR A 126 13.24 6.61 3.10
CA TYR A 126 13.89 7.90 2.96
C TYR A 126 14.67 7.92 1.65
N ASP A 127 14.26 8.81 0.74
CA ASP A 127 14.96 9.07 -0.52
C ASP A 127 15.69 10.43 -0.41
N PRO A 128 17.03 10.46 -0.35
CA PRO A 128 17.79 11.70 -0.28
C PRO A 128 17.81 12.47 -1.61
N GLU A 129 17.57 11.80 -2.74
CA GLU A 129 17.57 12.42 -4.07
C GLU A 129 16.23 13.11 -4.34
N TRP A 130 15.13 12.52 -3.85
CA TRP A 130 13.76 13.03 -3.99
C TRP A 130 13.04 13.12 -2.64
N PRO A 131 13.47 14.01 -1.73
CA PRO A 131 12.92 14.14 -0.39
C PRO A 131 11.53 14.78 -0.35
N GLU A 132 10.79 14.80 -1.45
CA GLU A 132 9.39 15.23 -1.52
C GLU A 132 8.49 14.09 -2.04
N ASP A 133 9.07 13.09 -2.71
CA ASP A 133 8.34 12.02 -3.40
C ASP A 133 8.26 10.76 -2.52
N TYR A 134 7.67 10.92 -1.33
CA TYR A 134 7.61 9.83 -0.35
C TYR A 134 6.42 8.89 -0.56
N GLU A 135 6.71 7.61 -0.78
CA GLU A 135 5.75 6.54 -0.52
C GLU A 135 6.07 5.91 0.84
N PHE A 136 5.27 6.19 1.87
CA PHE A 136 5.55 5.73 3.24
C PHE A 136 4.97 4.35 3.58
N THR A 137 4.33 3.68 2.63
CA THR A 137 3.51 2.50 2.93
C THR A 137 4.30 1.20 2.84
N LEU A 138 4.32 0.45 3.95
CA LEU A 138 4.78 -0.94 3.98
C LEU A 138 3.63 -1.87 3.60
N LEU A 139 3.92 -2.87 2.77
CA LEU A 139 2.99 -3.92 2.39
C LEU A 139 3.31 -5.19 3.17
N ALA A 140 2.31 -5.77 3.81
CA ALA A 140 2.46 -6.99 4.60
C ALA A 140 1.55 -8.10 4.07
N PHE A 141 2.04 -9.34 3.98
CA PHE A 141 1.18 -10.47 3.60
C PHE A 141 1.71 -11.81 4.11
N PRO A 142 0.82 -12.80 4.32
CA PRO A 142 1.22 -14.14 4.69
C PRO A 142 1.76 -14.89 3.47
N LYS A 143 2.85 -15.65 3.66
CA LYS A 143 3.34 -16.63 2.69
C LYS A 143 3.95 -17.82 3.43
N LYS A 144 3.38 -19.01 3.21
CA LYS A 144 3.72 -20.23 3.97
C LYS A 144 3.46 -20.00 5.46
N LYS A 145 4.46 -20.24 6.33
CA LYS A 145 4.36 -20.08 7.79
C LYS A 145 4.94 -18.75 8.30
N LYS A 146 5.15 -17.78 7.42
CA LYS A 146 5.77 -16.50 7.75
C LYS A 146 4.98 -15.33 7.16
N TRP A 147 5.19 -14.17 7.73
CA TRP A 147 4.76 -12.89 7.21
C TRP A 147 5.91 -12.18 6.51
N TYR A 148 5.60 -11.57 5.38
CA TYR A 148 6.53 -10.77 4.61
C TYR A 148 6.07 -9.33 4.70
N ILE A 149 6.96 -8.46 5.13
CA ILE A 149 6.71 -7.02 5.23
C ILE A 149 7.71 -6.35 4.33
N GLY A 150 7.26 -5.52 3.41
CA GLY A 150 8.14 -4.96 2.42
C GLY A 150 7.72 -3.62 1.87
N TYR A 151 8.66 -3.03 1.16
CA TYR A 151 8.60 -1.71 0.56
C TYR A 151 9.01 -1.80 -0.90
N ILE A 152 8.27 -1.12 -1.77
CA ILE A 152 8.55 -1.13 -3.21
C ILE A 152 9.47 0.05 -3.51
N THR A 153 10.68 -0.23 -4.01
CA THR A 153 11.56 0.80 -4.57
C THR A 153 11.53 0.76 -6.10
N LYS A 154 11.79 1.92 -6.70
CA LYS A 154 11.88 2.13 -8.14
C LYS A 154 13.32 2.52 -8.47
N PHE A 155 13.86 1.94 -9.54
CA PHE A 155 15.16 2.30 -10.09
C PHE A 155 14.95 2.71 -11.55
N ASP A 156 15.26 3.96 -11.87
CA ASP A 156 15.24 4.46 -13.23
C ASP A 156 16.67 4.43 -13.79
N LEU A 157 16.94 3.44 -14.65
CA LEU A 157 18.16 3.36 -15.47
C LEU A 157 17.74 3.60 -16.93
N ASP A 158 18.33 2.88 -17.89
CA ASP A 158 17.82 2.85 -19.28
C ASP A 158 16.40 2.26 -19.37
N ASP A 159 16.08 1.35 -18.44
CA ASP A 159 14.75 0.81 -18.18
C ASP A 159 14.36 1.10 -16.72
N THR A 160 13.07 1.28 -16.43
CA THR A 160 12.57 1.33 -15.06
C THR A 160 12.42 -0.08 -14.49
N PHE A 161 12.98 -0.31 -13.29
CA PHE A 161 12.84 -1.56 -12.55
C PHE A 161 12.19 -1.33 -11.18
N PHE A 162 11.43 -2.32 -10.72
CA PHE A 162 10.81 -2.30 -9.41
C PHE A 162 11.35 -3.44 -8.54
N CYS A 163 11.71 -3.11 -7.30
CA CYS A 163 12.20 -4.05 -6.31
C CYS A 163 11.21 -4.15 -5.15
N PHE A 164 11.02 -5.34 -4.61
CA PHE A 164 10.28 -5.56 -3.38
C PHE A 164 11.28 -5.87 -2.27
N ASN A 165 11.65 -4.84 -1.50
CA ASN A 165 12.56 -4.96 -0.37
C ASN A 165 11.77 -5.49 0.82
N TYR A 166 12.19 -6.57 1.47
CA TYR A 166 11.35 -7.23 2.46
C TYR A 166 12.13 -7.80 3.64
N VAL A 167 11.43 -7.88 4.77
CA VAL A 167 11.80 -8.69 5.93
C VAL A 167 10.82 -9.83 6.09
N GLU A 168 11.29 -10.92 6.69
CA GLU A 168 10.43 -12.00 7.17
C GLU A 168 10.13 -11.76 8.66
N GLN A 169 8.90 -12.05 9.05
CA GLN A 169 8.44 -12.11 10.44
C GLN A 169 7.75 -13.45 10.66
N ASP A 170 7.82 -13.98 11.88
CA ASP A 170 7.14 -15.23 12.20
C ASP A 170 5.63 -14.98 12.39
N ASP A 171 5.27 -13.81 12.91
CA ASP A 171 3.88 -13.43 13.23
C ASP A 171 3.34 -12.32 12.32
N GLU A 172 2.01 -12.23 12.30
CA GLU A 172 1.29 -11.12 11.66
C GLU A 172 1.66 -9.79 12.33
N PRO A 173 1.82 -8.68 11.56
CA PRO A 173 2.01 -7.35 12.15
C PRO A 173 0.88 -7.02 13.14
N PRO A 174 1.20 -6.82 14.43
CA PRO A 174 0.19 -6.68 15.47
C PRO A 174 -0.49 -5.31 15.48
N ALA A 175 0.07 -4.33 14.74
CA ALA A 175 -0.40 -2.96 14.75
C ALA A 175 -0.33 -2.32 13.34
N PRO A 176 -1.13 -1.27 13.09
CA PRO A 176 -1.29 -0.68 11.76
C PRO A 176 -0.15 0.23 11.32
N PHE A 177 0.78 0.59 12.21
CA PHE A 177 1.93 1.42 11.90
C PHE A 177 3.22 0.83 12.43
N LEU A 178 4.32 1.17 11.77
CA LEU A 178 5.67 0.98 12.25
C LEU A 178 6.23 2.34 12.70
N LYS A 179 6.55 2.47 14.00
CA LYS A 179 7.29 3.60 14.55
C LYS A 179 8.77 3.39 14.27
N TYR A 180 9.40 4.34 13.58
CA TYR A 180 10.83 4.29 13.34
C TYR A 180 11.59 5.18 14.34
N SER A 181 12.48 4.55 15.11
CA SER A 181 13.27 5.20 16.16
C SER A 181 14.77 5.25 15.86
N GLY A 182 15.19 4.90 14.64
CA GLY A 182 16.61 4.74 14.32
C GLY A 182 17.42 6.04 14.43
N HIS A 183 16.79 7.20 14.22
CA HIS A 183 17.41 8.51 14.49
C HIS A 183 17.78 8.75 15.97
N LYS A 184 17.27 7.91 16.88
CA LYS A 184 17.57 7.89 18.32
C LYS A 184 18.28 6.59 18.76
N GLY A 185 18.77 5.78 17.81
CA GLY A 185 19.40 4.49 18.10
C GLY A 185 18.44 3.39 18.59
N GLY A 186 17.13 3.62 18.50
CA GLY A 186 16.11 2.66 18.92
C GLY A 186 15.67 1.71 17.81
N LYS A 187 15.12 0.55 18.18
CA LYS A 187 14.54 -0.40 17.23
C LYS A 187 13.22 0.12 16.65
N ALA A 188 12.89 -0.34 15.44
CA ALA A 188 11.58 -0.10 14.84
C ALA A 188 10.55 -1.01 15.52
N GLU A 189 9.37 -0.46 15.83
CA GLU A 189 8.35 -1.14 16.63
C GLU A 189 6.96 -0.91 16.04
N PHE A 190 6.14 -1.97 16.00
CA PHE A 190 4.74 -1.83 15.63
C PHE A 190 3.98 -1.05 16.71
N THR A 191 3.13 -0.12 16.28
CA THR A 191 2.35 0.72 17.18
C THR A 191 1.01 1.10 16.57
N ASN A 192 0.06 1.38 17.43
CA ASN A 192 -1.14 2.15 17.11
C ASN A 192 -1.12 3.55 17.72
N LYS A 193 -0.10 3.90 18.52
CA LYS A 193 0.02 5.20 19.19
C LYS A 193 1.03 6.09 18.50
N PHE A 194 0.65 7.36 18.32
CA PHE A 194 1.52 8.42 17.83
C PHE A 194 2.12 9.18 19.00
N GLN A 195 3.43 9.35 18.94
CA GLN A 195 4.27 10.15 19.82
C GLN A 195 4.97 11.21 18.97
N HIS A 196 5.05 12.42 19.50
CA HIS A 196 5.75 13.53 18.84
C HIS A 196 7.23 13.21 18.61
N GLY A 197 7.76 13.67 17.47
CA GLY A 197 9.18 13.53 17.14
C GLY A 197 9.60 12.11 16.73
N TYR A 198 8.68 11.32 16.17
CA TYR A 198 8.98 10.06 15.50
C TYR A 198 8.30 10.00 14.13
N PRO A 199 8.96 9.44 13.11
CA PRO A 199 8.31 9.04 11.86
C PRO A 199 7.55 7.72 12.01
N TYR A 200 6.46 7.61 11.26
CA TYR A 200 5.57 6.44 11.25
C TYR A 200 5.30 6.00 9.81
N LEU A 201 5.32 4.69 9.59
CA LEU A 201 5.04 4.09 8.29
C LEU A 201 3.74 3.29 8.39
N PRO A 202 2.72 3.58 7.57
CA PRO A 202 1.53 2.74 7.50
C PRO A 202 1.88 1.32 7.06
N VAL A 203 1.34 0.33 7.76
CA VAL A 203 1.47 -1.10 7.42
C VAL A 203 0.16 -1.57 6.83
N VAL A 204 0.13 -1.87 5.54
CA VAL A 204 -1.06 -2.29 4.80
C VAL A 204 -1.01 -3.78 4.55
N LYS A 205 -1.95 -4.52 5.12
CA LYS A 205 -2.01 -5.97 4.93
C LYS A 205 -2.70 -6.29 3.61
N LEU A 206 -2.15 -7.26 2.89
CA LEU A 206 -2.73 -7.87 1.71
C LEU A 206 -3.28 -9.24 2.08
N LYS A 207 -4.38 -9.62 1.43
CA LYS A 207 -5.10 -10.86 1.74
C LYS A 207 -4.25 -12.11 1.53
N ALA A 208 -3.36 -12.08 0.53
CA ALA A 208 -2.44 -13.16 0.21
C ALA A 208 -1.22 -12.63 -0.56
N ALA A 209 -0.14 -13.42 -0.56
CA ALA A 209 1.00 -13.17 -1.43
C ALA A 209 0.59 -13.20 -2.91
N HIS A 210 0.92 -12.13 -3.65
CA HIS A 210 0.71 -12.07 -5.09
C HIS A 210 2.01 -12.38 -5.86
N PRO A 211 1.98 -13.14 -6.98
CA PRO A 211 3.21 -13.50 -7.69
C PRO A 211 3.98 -12.32 -8.31
N ILE A 212 3.38 -11.11 -8.36
CA ILE A 212 4.06 -9.88 -8.78
C ILE A 212 5.24 -9.52 -7.85
N PHE A 213 5.19 -9.89 -6.57
CA PHE A 213 6.23 -9.56 -5.59
C PHE A 213 7.53 -10.34 -5.76
N GLY A 214 7.66 -11.21 -6.78
CA GLY A 214 8.94 -11.84 -7.07
C GLY A 214 9.30 -13.05 -6.21
N LEU A 215 8.70 -13.17 -5.02
CA LEU A 215 9.05 -14.19 -4.02
C LEU A 215 8.77 -15.61 -4.55
N LYS A 216 9.79 -16.48 -4.52
CA LYS A 216 9.68 -17.93 -4.83
C LYS A 216 9.01 -18.69 -3.69
#